data_AF-A0A954VE40-F1
#
_entry.id   AF-A0A954VE40-F1
#
_cell.length_a   1.000
_cell.length_b   1.000
_cell.length_c   1.000
_cell.angle_alpha   90.00
_cell.angle_beta   90.00
_cell.angle_gamma   90.00
#
_symmetry.space_group_name_H-M   'P 1'
#
loop_
_entity.id
_entity.type
_entity.pdbx_description
1 polymer ?
#
loop_
_entity_poly.entity_id
_entity_poly.type
_entity_poly.pdbx_seq_one_letter_code
_entity_poly.pdbx_strand_id
1 'polypeptide(L)'
;MLAITMVAVPVRAQSVREQYQRAAQLYEGAQFAEAARELARFVQQYPSDPWTADATFYCGEALVQIHDYAEALPWFERYLKRADSTRSQHVQRSTFRIGQCAYFTQKPEMARQWLERFHRDFPQDPLNAFALPYLAELTQRANNLSLAKSYFEEALQSFAQGEMVPECHYGLATIAESSCDWGTAQREYTAAVANDQGRVSDRAYYRLGLLQYGKLHDPEMAKQSFAKVVAEYPTSSLFDDASYWLSVCRMSQGDFSQAAAGFAGLLQRRSSETGVPATTAQNNELLAAACYYLGECYRRNKQWNDAEKAFATGMEDWPDSQWLDDYHCGRTLVLLGQQQWDEAQRAFVSLRAAAPDSKPTGELRRALGHHLVA
;
A
#
# COMPACT_ATOMS: atom_id res chain seq x y z
N MET A 1 74.63 3.16 32.21
CA MET A 1 73.34 2.48 32.00
C MET A 1 72.25 3.36 32.58
N LEU A 2 71.46 4.02 31.74
CA LEU A 2 70.29 4.81 32.14
C LEU A 2 69.07 3.88 32.13
N ALA A 3 68.49 3.61 33.29
CA ALA A 3 67.27 2.85 33.42
C ALA A 3 66.08 3.78 33.12
N ILE A 4 65.44 3.57 31.98
CA ILE A 4 64.18 4.21 31.63
C ILE A 4 63.07 3.43 32.34
N THR A 5 62.56 3.97 33.44
CA THR A 5 61.32 3.47 34.06
C THR A 5 60.14 3.92 33.22
N MET A 6 59.59 3.00 32.42
CA MET A 6 58.26 3.14 31.83
C MET A 6 57.24 3.22 32.96
N VAL A 7 56.72 4.41 33.23
CA VAL A 7 55.51 4.57 34.02
C VAL A 7 54.35 4.11 33.15
N ALA A 8 53.89 2.88 33.39
CA ALA A 8 52.65 2.40 32.80
C ALA A 8 51.51 3.27 33.36
N VAL A 9 50.96 4.14 32.53
CA VAL A 9 49.69 4.83 32.83
C VAL A 9 48.63 3.72 32.91
N PRO A 10 47.95 3.51 34.04
CA PRO A 10 46.89 2.52 34.10
C PRO A 10 45.76 3.00 33.20
N VAL A 11 45.48 2.27 32.12
CA VAL A 11 44.21 2.36 31.41
C VAL A 11 43.15 2.05 32.46
N ARG A 12 42.40 3.07 32.92
CA ARG A 12 41.30 2.86 33.86
C ARG A 12 40.35 1.85 33.23
N ALA A 13 40.26 0.65 33.80
CA ALA A 13 39.20 -0.28 33.47
C ALA A 13 37.88 0.44 33.76
N GLN A 14 37.10 0.71 32.71
CA GLN A 14 35.80 1.35 32.86
C GLN A 14 34.91 0.47 33.71
N SER A 15 34.21 1.06 34.68
CA SER A 15 33.27 0.31 35.50
C SER A 15 32.16 -0.30 34.63
N VAL A 16 31.58 -1.43 35.05
CA VAL A 16 30.50 -2.10 34.30
C VAL A 16 29.34 -1.12 34.02
N ARG A 17 29.04 -0.25 34.99
CA ARG A 17 28.08 0.84 34.83
C ARG A 17 28.46 1.82 33.71
N GLU A 18 29.71 2.26 33.63
CA GLU A 18 30.17 3.20 32.59
C GLU A 18 30.06 2.60 31.20
N GLN A 19 30.33 1.30 31.05
CA GLN A 19 30.20 0.60 29.77
C GLN A 19 28.74 0.52 29.31
N TYR A 20 27.82 0.18 30.21
CA TYR A 20 26.38 0.24 29.91
C TYR A 20 25.95 1.67 29.54
N GLN A 21 26.32 2.67 30.33
CA GLN A 21 25.94 4.07 30.09
C GLN A 21 26.41 4.57 28.74
N ARG A 22 27.62 4.22 28.31
CA ARG A 22 28.12 4.57 26.98
C ARG A 22 27.30 3.93 25.87
N ALA A 23 26.93 2.66 26.01
CA ALA A 23 26.09 1.97 25.03
C ALA A 23 24.65 2.54 24.99
N ALA A 24 24.10 2.91 26.15
CA ALA A 24 22.80 3.58 26.26
C ALA A 24 22.81 5.00 25.66
N GLN A 25 23.91 5.74 25.78
CA GLN A 25 24.07 7.06 25.12
C GLN A 25 24.00 6.97 23.60
N LEU A 26 24.48 5.88 22.99
CA LEU A 26 24.32 5.67 21.55
C LEU A 26 22.84 5.54 21.18
N TYR A 27 22.05 4.85 22.00
CA TYR A 27 20.60 4.75 21.80
C TYR A 27 19.91 6.12 21.94
N GLU A 28 20.25 6.89 22.99
CA GLU A 28 19.73 8.25 23.18
C GLU A 28 20.13 9.19 22.03
N GLY A 29 21.32 9.00 21.46
CA GLY A 29 21.81 9.72 20.29
C GLY A 29 21.27 9.21 18.95
N ALA A 30 20.27 8.32 18.96
CA ALA A 30 19.67 7.69 17.77
C ALA A 30 20.63 6.89 16.88
N GLN A 31 21.80 6.49 17.41
CA GLN A 31 22.78 5.64 16.73
C GLN A 31 22.41 4.16 16.94
N PHE A 32 21.20 3.79 16.52
CA PHE A 32 20.55 2.54 16.90
C PHE A 32 21.32 1.27 16.50
N ALA A 33 21.89 1.23 15.29
CA ALA A 33 22.66 0.07 14.84
C ALA A 33 23.93 -0.17 15.68
N GLU A 34 24.61 0.91 16.10
CA GLU A 34 25.79 0.83 16.96
C GLU A 34 25.39 0.51 18.41
N ALA A 35 24.32 1.16 18.90
CA ALA A 35 23.75 0.88 20.21
C ALA A 35 23.38 -0.60 20.36
N ALA A 36 22.68 -1.19 19.38
CA ALA A 36 22.32 -2.61 19.39
C ALA A 36 23.55 -3.50 19.54
N ARG A 37 24.62 -3.22 18.78
CA ARG A 37 25.87 -3.98 18.81
C ARG A 37 26.59 -3.89 20.16
N GLU A 38 26.76 -2.69 20.70
CA GLU A 38 27.47 -2.48 21.97
C GLU A 38 26.66 -2.99 23.18
N LEU A 39 25.34 -2.84 23.17
CA LEU A 39 24.45 -3.41 24.19
C LEU A 39 24.44 -4.94 24.14
N ALA A 40 24.45 -5.53 22.94
CA ALA A 40 24.55 -6.98 22.79
C ALA A 40 25.88 -7.52 23.35
N ARG A 41 27.00 -6.81 23.06
CA ARG A 41 28.32 -7.14 23.64
C ARG A 41 28.30 -7.03 25.16
N PHE A 42 27.72 -5.97 25.71
CA PHE A 42 27.59 -5.78 27.15
C PHE A 42 26.86 -6.98 27.81
N VAL A 43 25.72 -7.39 27.24
CA VAL A 43 24.92 -8.51 27.76
C VAL A 43 25.66 -9.86 27.69
N GLN A 44 26.58 -10.04 26.74
CA GLN A 44 27.44 -11.22 26.65
C GLN A 44 28.56 -11.19 27.69
N GLN A 45 29.15 -10.02 27.92
CA GLN A 45 30.31 -9.84 28.81
C GLN A 45 29.92 -9.85 30.28
N TYR A 46 28.73 -9.34 30.62
CA TYR A 46 28.29 -9.13 32.00
C TYR A 46 26.95 -9.81 32.31
N PRO A 47 26.72 -11.10 32.01
CA PRO A 47 25.39 -11.72 31.93
C PRO A 47 24.55 -11.74 33.23
N SER A 48 25.17 -11.51 34.38
CA SER A 48 24.57 -11.49 35.72
C SER A 48 24.58 -10.11 36.37
N ASP A 49 25.08 -9.08 35.68
CA ASP A 49 25.16 -7.72 36.22
C ASP A 49 23.76 -7.07 36.29
N PRO A 50 23.47 -6.22 37.29
CA PRO A 50 22.18 -5.54 37.41
C PRO A 50 21.73 -4.78 36.14
N TRP A 51 22.65 -4.22 35.36
CA TRP A 51 22.34 -3.47 34.13
C TRP A 51 22.05 -4.38 32.92
N THR A 52 22.25 -5.68 33.05
CA THR A 52 22.02 -6.64 31.94
C THR A 52 20.57 -6.64 31.49
N ALA A 53 19.63 -6.48 32.42
CA ALA A 53 18.21 -6.44 32.09
C ALA A 53 17.92 -5.23 31.18
N ASP A 54 18.34 -4.04 31.59
CA ASP A 54 18.14 -2.82 30.80
C ASP A 54 18.89 -2.89 29.46
N ALA A 55 20.13 -3.38 29.47
CA ALA A 55 20.91 -3.56 28.24
C ALA A 55 20.24 -4.53 27.25
N THR A 56 19.63 -5.61 27.77
CA THR A 56 18.85 -6.56 26.95
C THR A 56 17.63 -5.88 26.33
N PHE A 57 16.90 -5.08 27.13
CA PHE A 57 15.74 -4.34 26.65
C PHE A 57 16.11 -3.29 25.59
N TYR A 58 17.09 -2.43 25.88
CA TYR A 58 17.52 -1.38 24.95
C TYR A 58 18.16 -1.92 23.68
N CYS A 59 18.77 -3.11 23.72
CA CYS A 59 19.23 -3.79 22.50
C CYS A 59 18.04 -4.14 21.60
N GLY A 60 16.97 -4.72 22.16
CA GLY A 60 15.73 -4.98 21.44
C GLY A 60 15.08 -3.70 20.90
N GLU A 61 15.00 -2.64 21.69
CA GLU A 61 14.46 -1.35 21.23
C GLU A 61 15.29 -0.74 20.10
N ALA A 62 16.62 -0.78 20.19
CA ALA A 62 17.50 -0.30 19.13
C ALA A 62 17.25 -1.04 17.81
N LEU A 63 17.07 -2.36 17.86
CA LEU A 63 16.74 -3.18 16.70
C LEU A 63 15.35 -2.83 16.13
N VAL A 64 14.36 -2.56 16.98
CA VAL A 64 13.03 -2.07 16.54
C VAL A 64 13.13 -0.73 15.80
N GLN A 65 13.97 0.20 16.26
CA GLN A 65 14.14 1.51 15.62
C GLN A 65 14.77 1.43 14.22
N ILE A 66 15.51 0.37 13.92
CA ILE A 66 16.04 0.08 12.57
C ILE A 66 15.19 -0.93 11.81
N HIS A 67 13.98 -1.23 12.30
CA HIS A 67 13.01 -2.16 11.72
C HIS A 67 13.50 -3.61 11.60
N ASP A 68 14.54 -4.00 12.36
CA ASP A 68 14.98 -5.40 12.46
C ASP A 68 14.18 -6.15 13.53
N TYR A 69 12.89 -6.35 13.22
CA TYR A 69 11.96 -7.02 14.11
C TYR A 69 12.32 -8.50 14.35
N ALA A 70 13.01 -9.13 13.39
CA ALA A 70 13.41 -10.51 13.48
C ALA A 70 14.51 -10.70 14.53
N GLU A 71 15.52 -9.84 14.53
CA GLU A 71 16.57 -9.85 15.55
C GLU A 71 16.08 -9.28 16.89
N ALA A 72 15.17 -8.29 16.89
CA ALA A 72 14.66 -7.68 18.12
C ALA A 72 13.86 -8.65 19.00
N LEU A 73 13.04 -9.51 18.40
CA LEU A 73 12.13 -10.42 19.08
C LEU A 73 12.80 -11.25 20.22
N PRO A 74 13.89 -11.99 19.98
CA PRO A 74 14.54 -12.79 21.02
C PRO A 74 15.11 -11.96 22.19
N TRP A 75 15.43 -10.68 21.98
CA TRP A 75 15.88 -9.81 23.08
C TRP A 75 14.75 -9.53 24.07
N PHE A 76 13.55 -9.23 23.59
CA PHE A 76 12.40 -9.01 24.47
C PHE A 76 11.94 -10.31 25.17
N GLU A 77 11.97 -11.44 24.48
CA GLU A 77 11.72 -12.75 25.10
C GLU A 77 12.73 -13.05 26.21
N ARG A 78 14.02 -12.77 25.97
CA ARG A 78 15.08 -12.91 26.96
C ARG A 78 14.88 -11.98 28.15
N TYR A 79 14.45 -10.74 27.90
CA TYR A 79 14.12 -9.78 28.96
C TYR A 79 13.01 -10.32 29.86
N LEU A 80 11.87 -10.71 29.28
CA LEU A 80 10.72 -11.20 30.05
C LEU A 80 11.01 -12.51 30.80
N LYS A 81 11.85 -13.40 30.25
CA LYS A 81 12.26 -14.63 30.94
C LYS A 81 13.10 -14.38 32.19
N ARG A 82 13.85 -13.27 32.23
CA ARG A 82 14.72 -12.88 33.35
C ARG A 82 14.08 -11.85 34.28
N ALA A 83 12.91 -11.33 33.91
CA ALA A 83 12.22 -10.29 34.64
C ALA A 83 11.67 -10.83 35.97
N ASP A 84 12.29 -10.45 37.10
CA ASP A 84 11.68 -10.62 38.42
C ASP A 84 10.60 -9.55 38.64
N SER A 85 9.48 -9.97 39.23
CA SER A 85 8.25 -9.16 39.41
C SER A 85 8.42 -7.89 40.26
N THR A 86 9.56 -7.72 40.94
CA THR A 86 9.83 -6.61 41.86
C THR A 86 10.79 -5.54 41.30
N ARG A 87 11.43 -5.74 40.15
CA ARG A 87 12.44 -4.79 39.59
C ARG A 87 12.31 -4.44 38.11
N SER A 88 11.45 -5.12 37.37
CA SER A 88 11.47 -5.06 35.90
C SER A 88 10.63 -3.90 35.36
N GLN A 89 11.29 -2.80 34.98
CA GLN A 89 10.64 -1.55 34.54
C GLN A 89 10.05 -1.58 33.12
N HIS A 90 10.37 -2.61 32.32
CA HIS A 90 10.01 -2.67 30.90
C HIS A 90 9.13 -3.87 30.54
N VAL A 91 8.43 -4.46 31.51
CA VAL A 91 7.58 -5.65 31.28
C VAL A 91 6.43 -5.33 30.32
N GLN A 92 5.73 -4.21 30.52
CA GLN A 92 4.62 -3.77 29.65
C GLN A 92 5.11 -3.60 28.22
N ARG A 93 6.11 -2.74 28.02
CA ARG A 93 6.67 -2.43 26.70
C ARG A 93 7.24 -3.66 26.03
N SER A 94 7.98 -4.52 26.74
CA SER A 94 8.52 -5.76 26.16
C SER A 94 7.40 -6.72 25.73
N THR A 95 6.32 -6.84 26.51
CA THR A 95 5.15 -7.67 26.15
C THR A 95 4.51 -7.19 24.85
N PHE A 96 4.28 -5.87 24.72
CA PHE A 96 3.81 -5.26 23.48
C PHE A 96 4.79 -5.49 22.32
N ARG A 97 6.09 -5.24 22.53
CA ARG A 97 7.12 -5.36 21.50
C ARG A 97 7.26 -6.77 20.96
N ILE A 98 7.09 -7.81 21.77
CA ILE A 98 7.05 -9.19 21.27
C ILE A 98 5.89 -9.37 20.29
N GLY A 99 4.69 -8.90 20.65
CA GLY A 99 3.52 -8.90 19.77
C GLY A 99 3.75 -8.13 18.47
N GLN A 100 4.33 -6.93 18.57
CA GLN A 100 4.66 -6.09 17.41
C GLN A 100 5.73 -6.72 16.51
N CYS A 101 6.81 -7.26 17.08
CA CYS A 101 7.85 -7.94 16.30
C CYS A 101 7.27 -9.17 15.59
N ALA A 102 6.42 -9.94 16.27
CA ALA A 102 5.73 -11.08 15.66
C ALA A 102 4.78 -10.64 14.53
N TYR A 103 4.09 -9.50 14.67
CA TYR A 103 3.23 -8.94 13.63
C TYR A 103 4.03 -8.59 12.36
N PHE A 104 5.13 -7.83 12.50
CA PHE A 104 5.95 -7.43 11.35
C PHE A 104 6.78 -8.57 10.74
N THR A 105 7.04 -9.64 11.49
CA THR A 105 7.71 -10.85 11.00
C THR A 105 6.73 -11.92 10.50
N GLN A 106 5.45 -11.56 10.29
CA GLN A 106 4.40 -12.44 9.74
C GLN A 106 4.18 -13.73 10.56
N LYS A 107 4.23 -13.62 11.89
CA LYS A 107 3.90 -14.71 12.84
C LYS A 107 2.55 -14.43 13.50
N PRO A 108 1.41 -14.59 12.78
CA PRO A 108 0.12 -14.04 13.18
C PRO A 108 -0.41 -14.60 14.51
N GLU A 109 -0.28 -15.90 14.76
CA GLU A 109 -0.75 -16.51 16.01
C GLU A 109 0.04 -16.00 17.23
N MET A 110 1.36 -15.88 17.10
CA MET A 110 2.20 -15.35 18.17
C MET A 110 1.89 -13.88 18.42
N ALA A 111 1.76 -13.08 17.36
CA ALA A 111 1.38 -11.68 17.45
C ALA A 111 0.05 -11.52 18.20
N ARG A 112 -0.97 -12.27 17.78
CA ARG A 112 -2.29 -12.26 18.40
C ARG A 112 -2.21 -12.60 19.89
N GLN A 113 -1.56 -13.70 20.26
CA GLN A 113 -1.46 -14.14 21.67
C GLN A 113 -0.78 -13.08 22.56
N TRP A 114 0.32 -12.48 22.09
CA TRP A 114 1.06 -11.49 22.86
C TRP A 114 0.36 -10.14 22.94
N LEU A 115 -0.30 -9.71 21.87
CA LEU A 115 -1.07 -8.47 21.86
C LEU A 115 -2.37 -8.60 22.68
N GLU A 116 -3.08 -9.72 22.60
CA GLU A 116 -4.24 -10.01 23.46
C GLU A 116 -3.83 -10.03 24.95
N ARG A 117 -2.69 -10.68 25.25
CA ARG A 117 -2.12 -10.68 26.59
C ARG A 117 -1.78 -9.26 27.06
N PHE A 118 -1.11 -8.48 26.22
CA PHE A 118 -0.75 -7.10 26.53
C PHE A 118 -1.98 -6.27 26.85
N HIS A 119 -3.00 -6.32 25.99
CA HIS A 119 -4.24 -5.58 26.17
C HIS A 119 -5.00 -6.00 27.44
N ARG A 120 -5.07 -7.31 27.73
CA ARG A 120 -5.72 -7.84 28.95
C ARG A 120 -4.97 -7.45 30.22
N ASP A 121 -3.65 -7.60 30.24
CA ASP A 121 -2.83 -7.39 31.43
C ASP A 121 -2.58 -5.88 31.68
N PHE A 122 -2.62 -5.05 30.63
CA PHE A 122 -2.35 -3.60 30.69
C PHE A 122 -3.38 -2.78 29.87
N PRO A 123 -4.69 -2.81 30.24
CA PRO A 123 -5.76 -2.22 29.41
C PRO A 123 -5.68 -0.69 29.27
N GLN A 124 -5.08 0.01 30.22
CA GLN A 124 -4.94 1.47 30.21
C GLN A 124 -3.60 1.94 29.62
N ASP A 125 -2.75 1.03 29.14
CA ASP A 125 -1.46 1.40 28.59
C ASP A 125 -1.64 2.11 27.23
N PRO A 126 -0.97 3.26 26.98
CA PRO A 126 -1.06 3.98 25.72
C PRO A 126 -0.67 3.17 24.49
N LEU A 127 0.14 2.11 24.64
CA LEU A 127 0.51 1.24 23.52
C LEU A 127 -0.67 0.42 22.98
N ASN A 128 -1.81 0.38 23.68
CA ASN A 128 -3.04 -0.18 23.12
C ASN A 128 -3.55 0.62 21.90
N ALA A 129 -3.13 1.88 21.74
CA ALA A 129 -3.33 2.64 20.50
C ALA A 129 -2.72 1.93 19.27
N PHE A 130 -1.70 1.10 19.46
CA PHE A 130 -1.07 0.29 18.41
C PHE A 130 -1.49 -1.18 18.46
N ALA A 131 -1.64 -1.75 19.66
CA ALA A 131 -1.98 -3.16 19.84
C ALA A 131 -3.37 -3.50 19.29
N LEU A 132 -4.36 -2.65 19.55
CA LEU A 132 -5.74 -2.88 19.12
C LEU A 132 -5.88 -2.89 17.59
N PRO A 133 -5.34 -1.93 16.83
CA PRO A 133 -5.35 -2.01 15.36
C PRO A 133 -4.63 -3.25 14.81
N TYR A 134 -3.50 -3.65 15.40
CA TYR A 134 -2.82 -4.89 14.99
C TYR A 134 -3.70 -6.13 15.23
N LEU A 135 -4.37 -6.22 16.38
CA LEU A 135 -5.33 -7.28 16.68
C LEU A 135 -6.52 -7.27 15.72
N ALA A 136 -7.04 -6.08 15.41
CA ALA A 136 -8.14 -5.90 14.48
C ALA A 136 -7.76 -6.42 13.08
N GLU A 137 -6.59 -6.05 12.56
CA GLU A 137 -6.12 -6.54 11.28
C GLU A 137 -5.89 -8.06 11.26
N LEU A 138 -5.29 -8.62 12.32
CA LEU A 138 -5.06 -10.06 12.44
C LEU A 138 -6.39 -10.84 12.44
N THR A 139 -7.38 -10.34 13.18
CA THR A 139 -8.71 -10.95 13.25
C THR A 139 -9.52 -10.75 11.97
N GLN A 140 -9.36 -9.61 11.29
CA GLN A 140 -9.94 -9.37 9.96
C GLN A 140 -9.38 -10.34 8.93
N ARG A 141 -8.07 -10.58 8.91
CA ARG A 141 -7.44 -11.58 8.03
C ARG A 141 -7.89 -13.00 8.34
N ALA A 142 -8.21 -13.29 9.61
CA ALA A 142 -8.84 -14.52 10.05
C ALA A 142 -10.37 -14.58 9.74
N ASN A 143 -10.90 -13.61 9.00
CA ASN A 143 -12.30 -13.47 8.61
C ASN A 143 -13.28 -13.32 9.79
N ASN A 144 -12.79 -12.94 10.98
CA ASN A 144 -13.64 -12.62 12.13
C ASN A 144 -13.94 -11.11 12.15
N LEU A 145 -14.77 -10.67 11.21
CA LEU A 145 -15.04 -9.25 10.96
C LEU A 145 -15.69 -8.54 12.15
N SER A 146 -16.54 -9.24 12.91
CA SER A 146 -17.21 -8.66 14.09
C SER A 146 -16.21 -8.32 15.20
N LEU A 147 -15.25 -9.21 15.48
CA LEU A 147 -14.21 -8.98 16.47
C LEU A 147 -13.19 -7.95 15.98
N ALA A 148 -12.85 -7.97 14.69
CA ALA A 148 -11.98 -6.96 14.10
C ALA A 148 -12.57 -5.55 14.25
N LYS A 149 -13.86 -5.41 13.94
CA LYS A 149 -14.59 -4.16 14.10
C LYS A 149 -14.55 -3.67 15.55
N SER A 150 -14.80 -4.53 16.54
CA SER A 150 -14.77 -4.10 17.95
C SER A 150 -13.40 -3.59 18.39
N TYR A 151 -12.31 -4.20 17.93
CA TYR A 151 -10.96 -3.72 18.25
C TYR A 151 -10.65 -2.36 17.62
N PHE A 152 -11.04 -2.13 16.36
CA PHE A 152 -10.89 -0.80 15.74
C PHE A 152 -11.74 0.26 16.45
N GLU A 153 -12.99 -0.05 16.79
CA GLU A 153 -13.88 0.87 17.51
C GLU A 153 -13.34 1.19 18.91
N GLU A 154 -12.83 0.19 19.63
CA GLU A 154 -12.20 0.39 20.94
C GLU A 154 -10.95 1.27 20.85
N ALA A 155 -10.13 1.07 19.81
CA ALA A 155 -8.96 1.89 19.56
C ALA A 155 -9.34 3.36 19.33
N LEU A 156 -10.37 3.61 18.52
CA LEU A 156 -10.88 4.97 18.25
C LEU A 156 -11.52 5.61 19.48
N GLN A 157 -12.22 4.83 20.31
CA GLN A 157 -12.85 5.33 21.53
C GLN A 157 -11.82 5.71 22.60
N SER A 158 -10.79 4.89 22.76
CA SER A 158 -9.79 5.04 23.83
C SER A 158 -8.60 5.91 23.43
N PHE A 159 -8.29 5.99 22.13
CA PHE A 159 -7.10 6.65 21.58
C PHE A 159 -7.44 7.53 20.36
N ALA A 160 -8.46 8.38 20.49
CA ALA A 160 -9.00 9.22 19.41
C ALA A 160 -7.99 10.20 18.76
N GLN A 161 -6.83 10.44 19.37
CA GLN A 161 -5.75 11.27 18.83
C GLN A 161 -4.46 10.46 18.56
N GLY A 162 -4.55 9.13 18.57
CA GLY A 162 -3.43 8.24 18.35
C GLY A 162 -2.96 8.22 16.89
N GLU A 163 -1.69 7.86 16.69
CA GLU A 163 -1.08 7.76 15.36
C GLU A 163 -1.79 6.76 14.43
N MET A 164 -2.45 5.74 15.00
CA MET A 164 -3.12 4.67 14.26
C MET A 164 -4.60 4.96 13.94
N VAL A 165 -5.10 6.16 14.25
CA VAL A 165 -6.49 6.54 13.96
C VAL A 165 -6.84 6.39 12.47
N PRO A 166 -5.98 6.82 11.51
CA PRO A 166 -6.20 6.56 10.10
C PRO A 166 -6.36 5.08 9.74
N GLU A 167 -5.51 4.19 10.27
CA GLU A 167 -5.61 2.75 10.05
C GLU A 167 -6.89 2.15 10.61
N CYS A 168 -7.37 2.65 11.76
CA CYS A 168 -8.62 2.18 12.33
C CYS A 168 -9.80 2.50 11.42
N HIS A 169 -9.89 3.74 10.95
CA HIS A 169 -10.92 4.15 10.01
C HIS A 169 -10.80 3.40 8.68
N TYR A 170 -9.59 3.23 8.14
CA TYR A 170 -9.37 2.43 6.94
C TYR A 170 -9.83 0.97 7.12
N GLY A 171 -9.48 0.34 8.24
CA GLY A 171 -9.92 -1.00 8.60
C GLY A 171 -11.44 -1.13 8.66
N LEU A 172 -12.10 -0.23 9.40
CA LEU A 172 -13.57 -0.18 9.47
C LEU A 172 -14.22 0.04 8.11
N ALA A 173 -13.62 0.87 7.25
CA ALA A 173 -14.10 1.10 5.90
C ALA A 173 -14.03 -0.18 5.04
N THR A 174 -12.93 -0.93 5.12
CA THR A 174 -12.79 -2.20 4.39
C THR A 174 -13.76 -3.27 4.89
N ILE A 175 -14.04 -3.31 6.19
CA ILE A 175 -15.05 -4.20 6.78
C ILE A 175 -16.44 -3.82 6.26
N ALA A 176 -16.80 -2.53 6.29
CA ALA A 176 -18.07 -2.04 5.78
C ALA A 176 -18.24 -2.31 4.27
N GLU A 177 -17.19 -2.09 3.48
CA GLU A 177 -17.16 -2.37 2.05
C GLU A 177 -17.41 -3.86 1.78
N SER A 178 -16.75 -4.75 2.52
CA SER A 178 -16.97 -6.20 2.39
C SER A 178 -18.40 -6.64 2.76
N SER A 179 -19.07 -5.86 3.62
CA SER A 179 -20.46 -6.07 4.05
C SER A 179 -21.47 -5.37 3.14
N CYS A 180 -21.02 -4.73 2.05
CA CYS A 180 -21.83 -3.90 1.14
C CYS A 180 -22.50 -2.69 1.82
N ASP A 181 -22.02 -2.26 3.00
CA ASP A 181 -22.47 -1.04 3.65
C ASP A 181 -21.67 0.15 3.09
N TRP A 182 -22.09 0.60 1.90
CA TRP A 182 -21.41 1.65 1.15
C TRP A 182 -21.40 3.00 1.87
N GLY A 183 -22.47 3.29 2.63
CA GLY A 183 -22.58 4.54 3.37
C GLY A 183 -21.56 4.63 4.50
N THR A 184 -21.45 3.56 5.30
CA THR A 184 -20.41 3.46 6.33
C THR A 184 -19.03 3.43 5.69
N ALA A 185 -18.82 2.64 4.64
CA ALA A 185 -17.52 2.55 3.96
C ALA A 185 -17.02 3.93 3.47
N GLN A 186 -17.89 4.72 2.84
CA GLN A 186 -17.54 6.07 2.39
C GLN A 186 -17.15 6.98 3.56
N ARG A 187 -17.94 6.96 4.64
CA ARG A 187 -17.68 7.79 5.84
C ARG A 187 -16.33 7.43 6.45
N GLU A 188 -16.07 6.14 6.65
CA GLU A 188 -14.84 5.68 7.29
C GLU A 188 -13.61 5.90 6.40
N TYR A 189 -13.68 5.67 5.07
CA TYR A 189 -12.59 6.04 4.18
C TYR A 189 -12.31 7.55 4.18
N THR A 190 -13.36 8.38 4.25
CA THR A 190 -13.20 9.85 4.34
C THR A 190 -12.54 10.25 5.67
N ALA A 191 -12.91 9.60 6.77
CA ALA A 191 -12.28 9.82 8.07
C ALA A 191 -10.81 9.37 8.09
N ALA A 192 -10.48 8.27 7.41
CA ALA A 192 -9.12 7.75 7.31
C ALA A 192 -8.15 8.74 6.66
N VAL A 193 -8.61 9.56 5.71
CA VAL A 193 -7.76 10.53 5.00
C VAL A 193 -7.77 11.94 5.61
N ALA A 194 -8.66 12.23 6.57
CA ALA A 194 -8.87 13.60 7.05
C ALA A 194 -7.65 14.19 7.77
N ASN A 195 -6.87 13.36 8.48
CA ASN A 195 -5.69 13.76 9.24
C ASN A 195 -4.49 12.83 9.04
N ASP A 196 -4.51 11.99 8.01
CA ASP A 196 -3.44 11.04 7.75
C ASP A 196 -2.23 11.72 7.10
N GLN A 197 -1.04 11.38 7.58
CA GLN A 197 0.23 11.87 7.06
C GLN A 197 0.81 10.94 5.97
N GLY A 198 -0.05 10.17 5.30
CA GLY A 198 0.31 9.29 4.19
C GLY A 198 0.54 7.82 4.56
N ARG A 199 0.11 7.35 5.74
CA ARG A 199 0.27 5.95 6.15
C ARG A 199 -0.75 5.02 5.48
N VAL A 200 -1.94 5.54 5.20
CA VAL A 200 -3.03 4.84 4.52
C VAL A 200 -3.68 5.65 3.41
N SER A 201 -3.39 6.95 3.30
CA SER A 201 -4.08 7.87 2.41
C SER A 201 -4.11 7.45 0.95
N ASP A 202 -3.01 6.92 0.40
CA ASP A 202 -2.98 6.47 -0.99
C ASP A 202 -4.01 5.35 -1.24
N ARG A 203 -4.01 4.31 -0.39
CA ARG A 203 -4.97 3.20 -0.41
C ARG A 203 -6.39 3.67 -0.12
N ALA A 204 -6.56 4.54 0.87
CA ALA A 204 -7.87 5.05 1.29
C ALA A 204 -8.52 5.90 0.19
N TYR A 205 -7.79 6.86 -0.41
CA TYR A 205 -8.28 7.65 -1.53
C TYR A 205 -8.59 6.77 -2.75
N TYR A 206 -7.73 5.80 -3.07
CA TYR A 206 -7.97 4.89 -4.19
C TYR A 206 -9.25 4.06 -4.00
N ARG A 207 -9.43 3.44 -2.82
CA ARG A 207 -10.63 2.65 -2.49
C ARG A 207 -11.89 3.52 -2.43
N LEU A 208 -11.78 4.72 -1.86
CA LEU A 208 -12.86 5.71 -1.85
C LEU A 208 -13.29 6.10 -3.27
N GLY A 209 -12.33 6.34 -4.17
CA GLY A 209 -12.60 6.64 -5.57
C GLY A 209 -13.32 5.50 -6.30
N LEU A 210 -12.88 4.25 -6.09
CA LEU A 210 -13.55 3.08 -6.66
C LEU A 210 -14.98 2.91 -6.14
N LEU A 211 -15.19 3.12 -4.84
CA LEU A 211 -16.51 3.07 -4.21
C LEU A 211 -17.43 4.15 -4.80
N GLN A 212 -16.94 5.38 -4.91
CA GLN A 212 -17.68 6.52 -5.46
C GLN A 212 -18.07 6.30 -6.92
N TYR A 213 -17.13 5.85 -7.75
CA TYR A 213 -17.40 5.60 -9.16
C TYR A 213 -18.37 4.42 -9.36
N GLY A 214 -18.10 3.30 -8.70
CA GLY A 214 -18.78 2.03 -8.99
C GLY A 214 -20.07 1.78 -8.22
N LYS A 215 -20.16 2.21 -6.95
CA LYS A 215 -21.30 1.91 -6.06
C LYS A 215 -22.19 3.11 -5.82
N LEU A 216 -21.60 4.30 -5.72
CA LEU A 216 -22.35 5.54 -5.48
C LEU A 216 -22.71 6.26 -6.77
N HIS A 217 -22.14 5.83 -7.90
CA HIS A 217 -22.36 6.43 -9.23
C HIS A 217 -22.05 7.94 -9.27
N ASP A 218 -21.03 8.35 -8.51
CA ASP A 218 -20.56 9.74 -8.41
C ASP A 218 -19.14 9.87 -9.01
N PRO A 219 -19.03 10.06 -10.33
CA PRO A 219 -17.73 10.22 -10.99
C PRO A 219 -17.03 11.53 -10.64
N GLU A 220 -17.75 12.55 -10.16
CA GLU A 220 -17.16 13.82 -9.73
C GLU A 220 -16.39 13.66 -8.42
N MET A 221 -16.99 13.01 -7.42
CA MET A 221 -16.29 12.68 -6.19
C MET A 221 -15.15 11.69 -6.46
N ALA A 222 -15.38 10.67 -7.30
CA ALA A 222 -14.34 9.71 -7.66
C ALA A 222 -13.12 10.37 -8.31
N LYS A 223 -13.35 11.31 -9.24
CA LYS A 223 -12.30 12.13 -9.86
C LYS A 223 -11.45 12.84 -8.80
N GLN A 224 -12.07 13.45 -7.79
CA GLN A 224 -11.35 14.15 -6.72
C GLN A 224 -10.48 13.19 -5.90
N SER A 225 -11.03 12.02 -5.54
CA SER A 225 -10.31 10.99 -4.79
C SER A 225 -9.10 10.44 -5.56
N PHE A 226 -9.26 10.08 -6.83
CA PHE A 226 -8.12 9.60 -7.64
C PHE A 226 -7.09 10.70 -7.90
N ALA A 227 -7.54 11.95 -8.09
CA ALA A 227 -6.63 13.08 -8.25
C ALA A 227 -5.72 13.28 -7.01
N LYS A 228 -6.22 12.99 -5.80
CA LYS A 228 -5.40 13.02 -4.57
C LYS A 228 -4.27 12.01 -4.62
N VAL A 229 -4.54 10.77 -5.05
CA VAL A 229 -3.49 9.74 -5.20
C VAL A 229 -2.41 10.20 -6.17
N VAL A 230 -2.81 10.68 -7.35
CA VAL A 230 -1.88 11.12 -8.41
C VAL A 230 -1.06 12.35 -8.01
N ALA A 231 -1.66 13.30 -7.29
CA ALA A 231 -1.01 14.56 -6.94
C ALA A 231 -0.08 14.43 -5.71
N GLU A 232 -0.49 13.67 -4.70
CA GLU A 232 0.19 13.64 -3.40
C GLU A 232 1.05 12.39 -3.20
N TYR A 233 0.81 11.30 -3.96
CA TYR A 233 1.49 10.01 -3.79
C TYR A 233 2.11 9.49 -5.10
N PRO A 234 3.01 10.25 -5.77
CA PRO A 234 3.57 9.90 -7.08
C PRO A 234 4.48 8.65 -7.10
N THR A 235 4.86 8.16 -5.92
CA THR A 235 5.66 6.92 -5.75
C THR A 235 4.82 5.74 -5.28
N SER A 236 3.51 5.92 -5.05
CA SER A 236 2.62 4.82 -4.65
C SER A 236 2.52 3.79 -5.76
N SER A 237 2.43 2.51 -5.40
CA SER A 237 2.14 1.44 -6.38
C SER A 237 0.77 1.59 -7.03
N LEU A 238 -0.13 2.38 -6.43
CA LEU A 238 -1.48 2.67 -6.93
C LEU A 238 -1.53 3.87 -7.88
N PHE A 239 -0.40 4.53 -8.12
CA PHE A 239 -0.35 5.74 -8.96
C PHE A 239 -0.93 5.50 -10.35
N ASP A 240 -0.57 4.37 -10.97
CA ASP A 240 -1.02 4.03 -12.32
C ASP A 240 -2.51 3.74 -12.38
N ASP A 241 -2.99 2.86 -11.49
CA ASP A 241 -4.41 2.54 -11.39
C ASP A 241 -5.24 3.80 -11.12
N ALA A 242 -4.78 4.66 -10.20
CA ALA A 242 -5.45 5.92 -9.92
C ALA A 242 -5.40 6.89 -11.12
N SER A 243 -4.30 6.96 -11.86
CA SER A 243 -4.18 7.78 -13.07
C SER A 243 -5.12 7.30 -14.17
N TYR A 244 -5.24 5.99 -14.33
CA TYR A 244 -6.21 5.36 -15.22
C TYR A 244 -7.65 5.74 -14.81
N TRP A 245 -8.04 5.49 -13.56
CA TRP A 245 -9.40 5.78 -13.10
C TRP A 245 -9.74 7.27 -13.09
N LEU A 246 -8.78 8.14 -12.80
CA LEU A 246 -8.92 9.59 -12.95
C LEU A 246 -9.27 9.97 -14.40
N SER A 247 -8.59 9.35 -15.36
CA SER A 247 -8.81 9.56 -16.79
C SER A 247 -10.17 9.00 -17.24
N VAL A 248 -10.57 7.83 -16.71
CA VAL A 248 -11.92 7.27 -16.91
C VAL A 248 -13.01 8.20 -16.36
N CYS A 249 -12.81 8.79 -15.16
CA CYS A 249 -13.76 9.74 -14.59
C CYS A 249 -13.93 10.97 -15.50
N ARG A 250 -12.83 11.55 -15.98
CA ARG A 250 -12.85 12.66 -16.95
C ARG A 250 -13.57 12.28 -18.25
N MET A 251 -13.32 11.08 -18.77
CA MET A 251 -14.00 10.58 -19.96
C MET A 251 -15.51 10.47 -19.74
N SER A 252 -15.94 9.96 -18.57
CA SER A 252 -17.36 9.83 -18.21
C SER A 252 -18.08 11.18 -18.11
N GLN A 253 -17.34 12.26 -17.85
CA GLN A 253 -17.83 13.64 -17.79
C GLN A 253 -17.81 14.33 -19.16
N GLY A 254 -17.30 13.67 -20.20
CA GLY A 254 -17.17 14.23 -21.55
C GLY A 254 -15.90 15.04 -21.78
N ASP A 255 -14.98 15.11 -20.81
CA ASP A 255 -13.69 15.81 -20.91
C ASP A 255 -12.67 14.97 -21.68
N PHE A 256 -12.99 14.59 -22.93
CA PHE A 256 -12.20 13.67 -23.75
C PHE A 256 -10.76 14.14 -23.96
N SER A 257 -10.51 15.45 -24.10
CA SER A 257 -9.16 15.99 -24.25
C SER A 257 -8.29 15.77 -23.00
N GLN A 258 -8.85 15.99 -21.80
CA GLN A 258 -8.10 15.78 -20.54
C GLN A 258 -7.96 14.29 -20.20
N ALA A 259 -8.95 13.47 -20.57
CA ALA A 259 -8.88 12.03 -20.43
C ALA A 259 -7.80 11.44 -21.35
N ALA A 260 -7.76 11.85 -22.62
CA ALA A 260 -6.71 11.45 -23.56
C ALA A 260 -5.31 11.84 -23.06
N ALA A 261 -5.14 13.07 -22.56
CA ALA A 261 -3.86 13.50 -21.98
C ALA A 261 -3.44 12.63 -20.78
N GLY A 262 -4.39 12.24 -19.93
CA GLY A 262 -4.13 11.36 -18.78
C GLY A 262 -3.70 9.95 -19.19
N PHE A 263 -4.43 9.31 -20.11
CA PHE A 263 -4.06 7.99 -20.62
C PHE A 263 -2.71 8.01 -21.37
N ALA A 264 -2.47 9.02 -22.22
CA ALA A 264 -1.19 9.16 -22.91
C ALA A 264 -0.01 9.37 -21.95
N GLY A 265 -0.20 10.16 -20.89
CA GLY A 265 0.81 10.36 -19.84
C GLY A 265 1.14 9.08 -19.08
N LEU A 266 0.13 8.26 -18.76
CA LEU A 266 0.31 6.95 -18.14
C LEU A 266 1.16 6.02 -19.02
N LEU A 267 0.81 5.91 -20.31
CA LEU A 267 1.56 5.10 -21.28
C LEU A 267 3.01 5.58 -21.43
N GLN A 268 3.22 6.89 -21.59
CA GLN A 268 4.56 7.48 -21.78
C GLN A 268 5.47 7.24 -20.57
N ARG A 269 4.94 7.38 -19.36
CA ARG A 269 5.71 7.16 -18.12
C ARG A 269 6.23 5.73 -18.04
N ARG A 270 5.42 4.74 -18.40
CA ARG A 270 5.87 3.33 -18.39
C ARG A 270 6.87 3.03 -19.50
N SER A 271 6.70 3.63 -20.68
CA SER A 271 7.69 3.51 -21.75
C SER A 271 9.06 4.09 -21.36
N SER A 272 9.12 5.14 -20.52
CA SER A 272 10.40 5.73 -20.08
C SER A 272 11.05 5.01 -18.90
N GLU A 273 10.29 4.23 -18.13
CA GLU A 273 10.79 3.37 -17.05
C GLU A 273 11.40 2.04 -17.56
N THR A 274 11.53 1.86 -18.89
CA THR A 274 12.06 0.66 -19.57
C THR A 274 13.57 0.43 -19.37
N GLY A 275 13.97 0.22 -18.12
CA GLY A 275 15.05 -0.69 -17.72
C GLY A 275 14.52 -1.86 -16.89
N VAL A 276 13.23 -1.88 -16.55
CA VAL A 276 12.56 -2.96 -15.82
C VAL A 276 11.78 -3.82 -16.83
N PRO A 277 12.04 -5.14 -16.92
CA PRO A 277 11.26 -6.01 -17.78
C PRO A 277 9.78 -5.93 -17.38
N ALA A 278 8.89 -6.01 -18.38
CA ALA A 278 7.45 -6.10 -18.18
C ALA A 278 7.09 -7.38 -17.39
N THR A 279 7.19 -7.36 -16.06
CA THR A 279 7.15 -8.58 -15.25
C THR A 279 5.81 -8.91 -14.59
N THR A 280 4.69 -8.33 -15.04
CA THR A 280 3.39 -8.89 -14.65
C THR A 280 2.34 -8.64 -15.72
N ALA A 281 1.66 -9.71 -16.16
CA ALA A 281 0.55 -9.65 -17.11
C ALA A 281 -0.54 -8.62 -16.72
N GLN A 282 -0.70 -8.37 -15.42
CA GLN A 282 -1.67 -7.42 -14.86
C GLN A 282 -1.35 -5.95 -15.21
N ASN A 283 -0.06 -5.58 -15.26
CA ASN A 283 0.34 -4.24 -15.70
C ASN A 283 0.15 -4.06 -17.21
N ASN A 284 0.35 -5.13 -17.99
CA ASN A 284 0.09 -5.09 -19.43
C ASN A 284 -1.40 -4.88 -19.72
N GLU A 285 -2.29 -5.48 -18.94
CA GLU A 285 -3.74 -5.31 -19.11
C GLU A 285 -4.24 -3.90 -18.78
N LEU A 286 -3.69 -3.26 -17.73
CA LEU A 286 -4.02 -1.86 -17.41
C LEU A 286 -3.57 -0.91 -18.53
N LEU A 287 -2.37 -1.12 -19.07
CA LEU A 287 -1.84 -0.29 -20.16
C LEU A 287 -2.60 -0.52 -21.47
N ALA A 288 -2.99 -1.77 -21.75
CA ALA A 288 -3.87 -2.07 -22.88
C ALA A 288 -5.22 -1.35 -22.73
N ALA A 289 -5.87 -1.46 -21.57
CA ALA A 289 -7.10 -0.71 -21.29
C ALA A 289 -6.91 0.79 -21.51
N ALA A 290 -5.83 1.37 -20.98
CA ALA A 290 -5.52 2.79 -21.13
C ALA A 290 -5.34 3.20 -22.61
N CYS A 291 -4.67 2.38 -23.42
CA CYS A 291 -4.51 2.62 -24.85
C CYS A 291 -5.84 2.57 -25.61
N TYR A 292 -6.71 1.63 -25.24
CA TYR A 292 -8.05 1.55 -25.83
C TYR A 292 -8.86 2.81 -25.52
N TYR A 293 -8.92 3.22 -24.25
CA TYR A 293 -9.65 4.43 -23.86
C TYR A 293 -9.03 5.71 -24.40
N LEU A 294 -7.70 5.75 -24.63
CA LEU A 294 -7.05 6.83 -25.36
C LEU A 294 -7.60 6.94 -26.79
N GLY A 295 -7.67 5.83 -27.52
CA GLY A 295 -8.25 5.77 -28.86
C GLY A 295 -9.72 6.19 -28.88
N GLU A 296 -10.52 5.75 -27.91
CA GLU A 296 -11.91 6.17 -27.78
C GLU A 296 -12.05 7.67 -27.47
N CYS A 297 -11.19 8.24 -26.63
CA CYS A 297 -11.19 9.68 -26.36
C CYS A 297 -10.90 10.48 -27.64
N TYR A 298 -9.89 10.08 -28.41
CA TYR A 298 -9.58 10.71 -29.70
C TYR A 298 -10.74 10.59 -30.69
N ARG A 299 -11.35 9.41 -30.78
CA ARG A 299 -12.51 9.16 -31.66
C ARG A 299 -13.69 10.05 -31.29
N ARG A 300 -14.04 10.13 -30.01
CA ARG A 300 -15.13 10.99 -29.49
C ARG A 300 -14.84 12.47 -29.73
N ASN A 301 -13.57 12.86 -29.72
CA ASN A 301 -13.10 14.21 -30.07
C ASN A 301 -12.90 14.44 -31.58
N LYS A 302 -13.27 13.47 -32.44
CA LYS A 302 -13.12 13.49 -33.91
C LYS A 302 -11.67 13.62 -34.40
N GLN A 303 -10.70 13.25 -33.56
CA GLN A 303 -9.28 13.14 -33.91
C GLN A 303 -9.01 11.77 -34.53
N TRP A 304 -9.53 11.55 -35.74
CA TRP A 304 -9.59 10.22 -36.35
C TRP A 304 -8.20 9.57 -36.55
N ASN A 305 -7.20 10.33 -36.99
CA ASN A 305 -5.85 9.81 -37.21
C ASN A 305 -5.18 9.40 -35.89
N ASP A 306 -5.37 10.19 -34.83
CA ASP A 306 -4.83 9.88 -33.51
C ASP A 306 -5.53 8.64 -32.91
N ALA A 307 -6.85 8.52 -33.12
CA ALA A 307 -7.62 7.36 -32.70
C ALA A 307 -7.18 6.08 -33.43
N GLU A 308 -7.02 6.13 -34.75
CA GLU A 308 -6.52 5.01 -35.54
C GLU A 308 -5.13 4.58 -35.08
N LYS A 309 -4.23 5.55 -34.87
CA LYS A 309 -2.87 5.28 -34.37
C LYS A 309 -2.91 4.60 -33.01
N ALA A 310 -3.71 5.10 -32.07
CA ALA A 310 -3.83 4.51 -30.74
C ALA A 310 -4.31 3.06 -30.80
N PHE A 311 -5.38 2.77 -31.56
CA PHE A 311 -5.87 1.40 -31.73
C PHE A 311 -4.85 0.49 -32.43
N ALA A 312 -4.12 1.01 -33.44
CA ALA A 312 -3.06 0.27 -34.11
C ALA A 312 -1.91 -0.10 -33.17
N THR A 313 -1.41 0.86 -32.39
CA THR A 313 -0.41 0.62 -31.35
C THR A 313 -0.92 -0.40 -30.34
N GLY A 314 -2.18 -0.29 -29.92
CA GLY A 314 -2.79 -1.26 -28.99
C GLY A 314 -2.72 -2.71 -29.48
N MET A 315 -3.01 -2.93 -30.77
CA MET A 315 -2.94 -4.26 -31.40
C MET A 315 -1.50 -4.77 -31.58
N GLU A 316 -0.54 -3.88 -31.78
CA GLU A 316 0.88 -4.22 -31.97
C GLU A 316 1.58 -4.53 -30.63
N ASP A 317 1.37 -3.68 -29.62
CA ASP A 317 2.05 -3.77 -28.33
C ASP A 317 1.41 -4.82 -27.41
N TRP A 318 0.11 -5.09 -27.55
CA TRP A 318 -0.63 -6.06 -26.72
C TRP A 318 -1.49 -7.03 -27.54
N PRO A 319 -0.88 -7.88 -28.39
CA PRO A 319 -1.60 -8.81 -29.26
C PRO A 319 -2.33 -9.92 -28.49
N ASP A 320 -1.92 -10.23 -27.25
CA ASP A 320 -2.53 -11.27 -26.42
C ASP A 320 -3.53 -10.72 -25.39
N SER A 321 -3.80 -9.40 -25.42
CA SER A 321 -4.68 -8.77 -24.42
C SER A 321 -6.15 -9.05 -24.68
N GLN A 322 -6.95 -9.08 -23.60
CA GLN A 322 -8.42 -9.16 -23.72
C GLN A 322 -9.04 -7.97 -24.47
N TRP A 323 -8.30 -6.87 -24.60
CA TRP A 323 -8.71 -5.67 -25.34
C TRP A 323 -8.46 -5.74 -26.86
N LEU A 324 -7.87 -6.83 -27.37
CA LEU A 324 -7.55 -6.97 -28.79
C LEU A 324 -8.77 -6.74 -29.70
N ASP A 325 -9.88 -7.39 -29.36
CA ASP A 325 -11.15 -7.29 -30.08
C ASP A 325 -11.72 -5.88 -30.04
N ASP A 326 -11.58 -5.20 -28.90
CA ASP A 326 -12.02 -3.83 -28.69
C ASP A 326 -11.21 -2.86 -29.56
N TYR A 327 -9.90 -3.08 -29.75
CA TYR A 327 -9.10 -2.29 -30.68
C TYR A 327 -9.56 -2.44 -32.13
N HIS A 328 -9.84 -3.67 -32.57
CA HIS A 328 -10.39 -3.90 -33.90
C HIS A 328 -11.77 -3.24 -34.09
N CYS A 329 -12.63 -3.32 -33.07
CA CYS A 329 -13.92 -2.64 -33.05
C CYS A 329 -13.76 -1.11 -33.14
N GLY A 330 -12.90 -0.53 -32.29
CA GLY A 330 -12.62 0.90 -32.22
C GLY A 330 -12.09 1.44 -33.54
N ARG A 331 -11.12 0.76 -34.16
CA ARG A 331 -10.59 1.11 -35.48
C ARG A 331 -11.67 1.05 -36.57
N THR A 332 -12.55 0.04 -36.53
CA THR A 332 -13.67 -0.04 -37.47
C THR A 332 -14.63 1.14 -37.30
N LEU A 333 -14.91 1.55 -36.06
CA LEU A 333 -15.73 2.73 -35.77
C LEU A 333 -15.06 4.04 -36.25
N VAL A 334 -13.73 4.14 -36.22
CA VAL A 334 -12.99 5.28 -36.80
C VAL A 334 -13.22 5.37 -38.31
N LEU A 335 -13.06 4.26 -39.04
CA LEU A 335 -13.28 4.20 -40.50
C LEU A 335 -14.72 4.59 -40.87
N LEU A 336 -15.71 4.11 -40.10
CA LEU A 336 -17.11 4.51 -40.27
C LEU A 336 -17.31 6.01 -40.01
N GLY A 337 -16.65 6.56 -38.98
CA GLY A 337 -16.68 8.00 -38.68
C GLY A 337 -16.06 8.86 -39.78
N GLN A 338 -15.07 8.34 -40.50
CA GLN A 338 -14.44 8.96 -41.67
C GLN A 338 -15.22 8.71 -42.98
N GLN A 339 -16.34 7.97 -42.94
CA GLN A 339 -17.12 7.56 -44.12
C GLN A 339 -16.36 6.66 -45.11
N GLN A 340 -15.35 5.92 -44.63
CA GLN A 340 -14.60 4.93 -45.41
C GLN A 340 -15.30 3.56 -45.35
N TRP A 341 -16.46 3.45 -45.99
CA TRP A 341 -17.37 2.31 -45.86
C TRP A 341 -16.75 0.97 -46.30
N ASP A 342 -16.06 0.95 -47.45
CA ASP A 342 -15.44 -0.27 -48.00
C ASP A 342 -14.30 -0.80 -47.12
N GLU A 343 -13.57 0.11 -46.48
CA GLU A 343 -12.49 -0.25 -45.55
C GLU A 343 -13.08 -0.74 -44.22
N ALA A 344 -14.12 -0.07 -43.71
CA ALA A 344 -14.82 -0.50 -42.52
C ALA A 344 -15.44 -1.89 -42.67
N GLN A 345 -16.05 -2.20 -43.83
CA GLN A 345 -16.62 -3.51 -44.10
C GLN A 345 -15.53 -4.60 -44.13
N ARG A 346 -14.38 -4.33 -44.78
CA ARG A 346 -13.24 -5.26 -44.79
C ARG A 346 -12.67 -5.49 -43.40
N ALA A 347 -12.51 -4.44 -42.60
CA ALA A 347 -12.04 -4.53 -41.23
C ALA A 347 -13.00 -5.37 -40.35
N PHE A 348 -14.30 -5.18 -40.50
CA PHE A 348 -15.31 -5.94 -39.77
C PHE A 348 -15.32 -7.44 -40.14
N VAL A 349 -15.18 -7.77 -41.42
CA VAL A 349 -15.07 -9.18 -41.86
C VAL A 349 -13.81 -9.82 -41.29
N SER A 350 -12.68 -9.10 -41.29
CA SER A 350 -11.44 -9.57 -40.69
C SER A 350 -11.58 -9.83 -39.19
N LEU A 351 -12.24 -8.92 -38.47
CA LEU A 351 -12.51 -9.07 -37.03
C LEU A 351 -13.33 -10.34 -36.75
N ARG A 352 -14.43 -10.57 -37.48
CA ARG A 352 -15.26 -11.77 -37.30
C ARG A 352 -14.52 -13.07 -37.63
N ALA A 353 -13.56 -13.03 -38.53
CA ALA A 353 -12.74 -14.19 -38.86
C ALA A 353 -11.68 -14.46 -37.77
N ALA A 354 -11.07 -13.40 -37.21
CA ALA A 354 -10.04 -13.50 -36.19
C ALA A 354 -10.59 -13.80 -34.80
N ALA A 355 -11.77 -13.26 -34.45
CA ALA A 355 -12.42 -13.44 -33.16
C ALA A 355 -13.92 -13.75 -33.32
N PRO A 356 -14.28 -15.00 -33.70
CA PRO A 356 -15.66 -15.39 -33.99
C PRO A 356 -16.61 -15.27 -32.79
N ASP A 357 -16.09 -15.45 -31.58
CA ASP A 357 -16.82 -15.35 -30.32
C ASP A 357 -16.89 -13.92 -29.76
N SER A 358 -16.17 -12.98 -30.39
CA SER A 358 -16.22 -11.57 -30.05
C SER A 358 -17.64 -11.04 -30.19
N LYS A 359 -18.15 -10.38 -29.17
CA LYS A 359 -19.44 -9.67 -29.23
C LYS A 359 -19.13 -8.23 -29.60
N PRO A 360 -19.31 -7.80 -30.87
CA PRO A 360 -19.00 -6.44 -31.26
C PRO A 360 -19.81 -5.47 -30.40
N THR A 361 -19.25 -4.30 -30.11
CA THR A 361 -19.94 -3.29 -29.31
C THR A 361 -21.33 -3.00 -29.87
N GLY A 362 -22.29 -2.69 -28.99
CA GLY A 362 -23.66 -2.36 -29.43
C GLY A 362 -23.72 -1.14 -30.36
N GLU A 363 -22.70 -0.28 -30.32
CA GLU A 363 -22.49 0.83 -31.25
C GLU A 363 -22.12 0.33 -32.65
N LEU A 364 -21.12 -0.55 -32.76
CA LEU A 364 -20.69 -1.13 -34.05
C LEU A 364 -21.80 -1.95 -34.72
N ARG A 365 -22.55 -2.74 -33.94
CA ARG A 365 -23.72 -3.49 -34.47
C ARG A 365 -24.79 -2.57 -35.05
N ARG A 366 -25.10 -1.45 -34.39
CA ARG A 366 -26.07 -0.47 -34.89
C ARG A 366 -25.56 0.22 -36.15
N ALA A 367 -24.30 0.66 -36.14
CA ALA A 367 -23.69 1.32 -37.29
C ALA A 367 -23.74 0.42 -38.55
N LEU A 368 -23.42 -0.86 -38.41
CA LEU A 368 -23.42 -1.80 -39.54
C LEU A 368 -24.84 -2.25 -39.95
N GLY A 369 -25.77 -2.39 -38.99
CA GLY A 369 -27.15 -2.78 -39.28
C GLY A 369 -27.91 -1.80 -40.18
N HIS A 370 -27.56 -0.51 -40.12
CA HIS A 370 -28.11 0.49 -41.04
C HIS A 370 -27.53 0.41 -42.47
N HIS A 371 -26.34 -0.18 -42.63
CA HIS A 371 -25.62 -0.20 -43.91
C HIS A 371 -25.60 -1.58 -44.59
N LEU A 372 -25.88 -2.67 -43.88
CA LEU A 372 -26.02 -4.02 -44.46
C LEU A 372 -27.43 -4.31 -45.01
N VAL A 373 -28.38 -3.37 -44.83
CA VAL A 373 -29.77 -3.44 -45.35
C VAL A 373 -29.98 -2.55 -46.58
N ALA A 374 -28.98 -1.77 -46.97
CA ALA A 374 -28.94 -1.01 -48.23
C ALA A 374 -28.05 -1.73 -49.24
#